data_AF-A0AAX2JBA6-F1
#
_entry.id   AF-A0AAX2JBA6-F1
#
_cell.length_a   1.000
_cell.length_b   1.000
_cell.length_c   1.000
_cell.angle_alpha   90.00
_cell.angle_beta   90.00
_cell.angle_gamma   90.00
#
_symmetry.space_group_name_H-M   'P 1'
#
loop_
_entity.id
_entity.type
_entity.pdbx_description
1 polymer ?
#
loop_
_entity_poly.entity_id
_entity_poly.type
_entity_poly.pdbx_seq_one_letter_code
_entity_poly.pdbx_strand_id
1 'polypeptide(L)'
;MNIRQIMENINLEKIMYVISLNEISGNENVICKFSYAGGKSGYSFGRSQFDVKHNIKARNFLKNICGFSDYDINKLLKLDKDIGYLNERLKLFRTHIDKLDKEHINQMVNYVASLEGMPEFENEKTFVHLVDYHNQYNLSKNGLMHRFIKGKKILKSEDILNFKLKETKWGREQPQDVKRRYNNIENNWK
;
A
#
# COMPACT_ATOMS: atom_id res chain seq x y z
N MET A 1 5.54 -7.94 21.82
CA MET A 1 4.71 -6.72 21.85
C MET A 1 3.29 -7.08 21.49
N ASN A 2 2.30 -6.64 22.27
CA ASN A 2 0.90 -6.83 21.90
C ASN A 2 0.41 -5.70 20.96
N ILE A 3 -0.73 -5.89 20.31
CA ILE A 3 -1.25 -4.94 19.31
C ILE A 3 -1.52 -3.55 19.91
N ARG A 4 -1.97 -3.48 21.16
CA ARG A 4 -2.25 -2.20 21.83
C ARG A 4 -0.98 -1.37 21.98
N GLN A 5 0.10 -1.98 22.45
CA GLN A 5 1.42 -1.33 22.58
C GLN A 5 1.94 -0.81 21.24
N ILE A 6 1.72 -1.58 20.16
CA ILE A 6 2.14 -1.16 18.81
C ILE A 6 1.33 0.06 18.38
N MET A 7 0.00 0.03 18.53
CA MET A 7 -0.88 1.12 18.11
C MET A 7 -0.63 2.43 18.86
N GLU A 8 -0.15 2.37 20.10
CA GLU A 8 0.22 3.56 20.89
C GLU A 8 1.49 4.27 20.35
N ASN A 9 2.37 3.55 19.64
CA ASN A 9 3.70 4.06 19.25
C ASN A 9 3.92 4.11 17.73
N ILE A 10 3.07 3.47 16.92
CA ILE A 10 3.32 3.27 15.49
C ILE A 10 3.34 4.61 14.71
N ASN A 11 4.43 4.83 13.97
CA ASN A 11 4.59 6.04 13.15
C ASN A 11 4.05 5.82 11.73
N LEU A 12 2.90 6.45 11.42
CA LEU A 12 2.25 6.35 10.12
C LEU A 12 3.11 6.90 8.96
N GLU A 13 3.90 7.96 9.20
CA GLU A 13 4.74 8.55 8.15
C GLU A 13 5.89 7.62 7.79
N LYS A 14 6.44 6.93 8.78
CA LYS A 14 7.44 5.88 8.57
C LYS A 14 6.86 4.70 7.79
N ILE A 15 5.62 4.29 8.08
CA ILE A 15 4.93 3.25 7.29
C ILE A 15 4.73 3.72 5.86
N MET A 16 4.21 4.93 5.67
CA MET A 16 4.01 5.52 4.35
C MET A 16 5.30 5.54 3.53
N TYR A 17 6.42 5.91 4.16
CA TYR A 17 7.74 5.88 3.51
C TYR A 17 8.13 4.47 3.08
N VAL A 18 8.11 3.46 3.96
CA VAL A 18 8.52 2.10 3.58
C VAL A 18 7.59 1.46 2.56
N ILE A 19 6.28 1.73 2.61
CA ILE A 19 5.33 1.30 1.57
C ILE A 19 5.67 1.97 0.24
N SER A 20 6.06 3.25 0.22
CA SER A 20 6.46 3.92 -1.02
C SER A 20 7.72 3.32 -1.66
N LEU A 21 8.67 2.79 -0.87
CA LEU A 21 9.81 2.04 -1.39
C LEU A 21 9.38 0.77 -2.13
N ASN A 22 8.26 0.20 -1.72
CA ASN A 22 7.73 -1.02 -2.31
C ASN A 22 6.89 -0.75 -3.57
N GLU A 23 6.10 0.32 -3.55
CA GLU A 23 5.17 0.68 -4.64
C GLU A 23 5.83 1.49 -5.76
N ILE A 24 6.67 2.46 -5.41
CA ILE A 24 7.26 3.41 -6.37
C ILE A 24 8.79 3.47 -6.31
N SER A 25 9.42 2.51 -5.63
CA SER A 25 10.88 2.47 -5.44
C SER A 25 11.44 3.74 -4.79
N GLY A 26 10.64 4.44 -3.99
CA GLY A 26 11.00 5.73 -3.39
C GLY A 26 11.10 6.90 -4.38
N ASN A 27 10.66 6.71 -5.64
CA ASN A 27 10.76 7.74 -6.66
C ASN A 27 9.67 8.80 -6.49
N GLU A 28 9.99 9.86 -5.75
CA GLU A 28 9.04 10.93 -5.45
C GLU A 28 8.46 11.64 -6.69
N ASN A 29 9.17 11.60 -7.82
CA ASN A 29 8.70 12.20 -9.07
C ASN A 29 7.44 11.50 -9.61
N VAL A 30 7.18 10.25 -9.19
CA VAL A 30 6.02 9.48 -9.62
C VAL A 30 4.77 9.81 -8.80
N ILE A 31 4.92 10.37 -7.59
CA ILE A 31 3.79 10.64 -6.68
C ILE A 31 2.76 11.57 -7.33
N CYS A 32 3.22 12.61 -8.01
CA CYS A 32 2.38 13.62 -8.67
C CYS A 32 2.23 13.37 -10.18
N LYS A 33 2.38 12.13 -10.64
CA LYS A 33 2.26 11.78 -12.04
C LYS A 33 1.39 10.54 -12.18
N PHE A 34 0.56 10.50 -13.22
CA PHE A 34 -0.13 9.29 -13.60
C PHE A 34 0.86 8.29 -14.20
N SER A 35 0.98 7.13 -13.57
CA SER A 35 1.73 5.97 -14.04
C SER A 35 0.77 4.90 -14.58
N TYR A 36 1.18 4.19 -15.63
CA TYR A 36 0.47 3.04 -16.16
C TYR A 36 1.43 1.86 -16.29
N ALA A 37 1.15 0.77 -15.58
CA ALA A 37 2.01 -0.40 -15.50
C ALA A 37 1.73 -1.47 -16.59
N GLY A 38 0.78 -1.22 -17.50
CA GLY A 38 0.40 -2.18 -18.53
C GLY A 38 -0.65 -3.22 -18.08
N GLY A 39 -1.10 -4.05 -19.02
CA GLY A 39 -2.04 -5.15 -18.77
C GLY A 39 -3.46 -4.68 -18.45
N LYS A 40 -4.05 -5.20 -17.36
CA LYS A 40 -5.43 -4.87 -16.95
C LYS A 40 -5.54 -3.59 -16.10
N SER A 41 -4.41 -3.04 -15.67
CA SER A 41 -4.32 -1.88 -14.77
C SER A 41 -4.87 -0.59 -15.38
N GLY A 42 -5.27 0.36 -14.54
CA GLY A 42 -5.56 1.74 -14.96
C GLY A 42 -4.35 2.65 -14.81
N TYR A 43 -4.52 3.93 -15.14
CA TYR A 43 -3.61 4.95 -14.60
C TYR A 43 -3.70 4.99 -13.07
N SER A 44 -2.59 5.25 -12.40
CA SER A 44 -2.51 5.37 -10.94
C SER A 44 -1.61 6.53 -10.51
N PHE A 45 -1.76 7.00 -9.26
CA PHE A 45 -0.98 8.11 -8.71
C PHE A 45 -0.75 7.96 -7.20
N GLY A 46 0.09 8.81 -6.62
CA GLY A 46 0.40 8.79 -5.19
C GLY A 46 1.41 7.71 -4.79
N ARG A 47 1.86 7.74 -3.52
CA ARG A 47 2.78 6.71 -3.01
C ARG A 47 2.11 5.34 -2.97
N SER A 48 0.82 5.31 -2.69
CA SER A 48 0.03 4.08 -2.65
C SER A 48 -0.51 3.63 -4.01
N GLN A 49 -0.10 4.25 -5.12
CA GLN A 49 -0.50 3.90 -6.49
C GLN A 49 -2.03 3.70 -6.63
N PHE A 50 -2.80 4.73 -6.28
CA PHE A 50 -4.26 4.74 -6.35
C PHE A 50 -4.76 4.53 -7.79
N ASP A 51 -5.21 3.31 -8.10
CA ASP A 51 -5.73 2.94 -9.43
C ASP A 51 -7.04 3.70 -9.76
N VAL A 52 -7.02 4.55 -10.77
CA VAL A 52 -8.15 5.40 -11.16
C VAL A 52 -9.32 4.58 -11.70
N LYS A 53 -9.07 3.41 -12.29
CA LYS A 53 -10.07 2.55 -12.92
C LYS A 53 -10.89 1.79 -11.87
N HIS A 54 -10.24 1.27 -10.83
CA HIS A 54 -10.88 0.41 -9.84
C HIS A 54 -11.15 1.11 -8.50
N ASN A 55 -10.62 2.31 -8.26
CA ASN A 55 -10.81 3.04 -7.02
C ASN A 55 -11.72 4.27 -7.20
N ILE A 56 -12.97 4.17 -6.72
CA ILE A 56 -13.91 5.29 -6.74
C ILE A 56 -13.46 6.47 -5.87
N LYS A 57 -12.80 6.21 -4.73
CA LYS A 57 -12.26 7.28 -3.88
C LYS A 57 -11.18 8.07 -4.60
N ALA A 58 -10.32 7.40 -5.37
CA ALA A 58 -9.31 8.04 -6.21
C ALA A 58 -9.95 8.96 -7.25
N ARG A 59 -11.01 8.51 -7.94
CA ARG A 59 -11.76 9.35 -8.89
C ARG A 59 -12.42 10.54 -8.21
N ASN A 60 -13.04 10.33 -7.05
CA ASN A 60 -13.68 11.42 -6.30
C ASN A 60 -12.65 12.45 -5.81
N PHE A 61 -11.46 12.01 -5.41
CA PHE A 61 -10.35 12.92 -5.07
C PHE A 61 -9.96 13.78 -6.29
N LEU A 62 -9.72 13.15 -7.45
CA LEU A 62 -9.35 13.88 -8.67
C LEU A 62 -10.42 14.90 -9.09
N LYS A 63 -11.70 14.52 -9.00
CA LYS A 63 -12.82 15.43 -9.34
C LYS A 63 -12.98 16.55 -8.32
N ASN A 64 -13.13 16.20 -7.04
CA ASN A 64 -13.60 17.14 -6.03
C ASN A 64 -12.48 17.98 -5.43
N ILE A 65 -11.25 17.46 -5.42
CA ILE A 65 -10.08 18.16 -4.85
C ILE A 65 -9.23 18.73 -5.98
N CYS A 66 -8.88 17.90 -6.97
CA CYS A 66 -8.03 18.36 -8.06
C CYS A 66 -8.81 19.11 -9.15
N GLY A 67 -10.14 19.11 -9.14
CA GLY A 67 -10.97 19.81 -10.13
C GLY A 67 -10.89 19.21 -11.53
N PHE A 68 -10.69 17.89 -11.65
CA PHE A 68 -10.70 17.19 -12.92
C PHE A 68 -12.15 17.04 -13.40
N SER A 69 -12.39 17.34 -14.67
CA SER A 69 -13.70 17.17 -15.31
C SER A 69 -14.01 15.70 -15.58
N ASP A 70 -15.27 15.40 -15.91
CA ASP A 70 -15.64 14.06 -16.38
C ASP A 70 -14.89 13.65 -17.65
N TYR A 71 -14.56 14.62 -18.51
CA TYR A 71 -13.74 14.38 -19.69
C TYR A 71 -12.32 13.92 -19.32
N ASP A 72 -11.68 14.60 -18.36
CA ASP A 72 -10.34 14.25 -17.87
C ASP A 72 -10.30 12.84 -17.26
N ILE A 73 -11.30 12.53 -16.44
CA ILE A 73 -11.42 11.20 -15.83
C ILE A 73 -11.64 10.14 -16.91
N ASN A 74 -12.47 10.41 -17.92
CA ASN A 74 -12.69 9.50 -19.03
C ASN A 74 -11.41 9.27 -19.85
N LYS A 75 -10.56 10.29 -20.05
CA LYS A 75 -9.22 10.09 -20.67
C LYS A 75 -8.39 9.09 -19.87
N LEU A 76 -8.32 9.24 -18.55
CA LEU A 76 -7.58 8.32 -17.68
C LEU A 76 -8.15 6.89 -17.73
N LEU A 77 -9.48 6.75 -17.74
CA LEU A 77 -10.14 5.44 -17.81
C LEU A 77 -9.92 4.74 -19.17
N LYS A 78 -9.81 5.51 -20.25
CA LYS A 78 -9.53 5.01 -21.61
C LYS A 78 -8.05 4.85 -21.92
N LEU A 79 -7.17 5.14 -20.95
CA LEU A 79 -5.72 5.09 -21.12
C LEU A 79 -5.23 6.00 -22.27
N ASP A 80 -5.85 7.17 -22.42
CA ASP A 80 -5.38 8.18 -23.38
C ASP A 80 -3.95 8.60 -23.03
N LYS A 81 -3.09 8.73 -24.05
CA LYS A 81 -1.69 9.12 -23.87
C LYS A 81 -1.52 10.63 -23.70
N ASP A 82 -2.47 11.41 -24.21
CA ASP A 82 -2.46 12.86 -24.09
C ASP A 82 -3.03 13.32 -22.73
N ILE A 83 -2.20 13.13 -21.70
CA ILE A 83 -2.51 13.45 -20.30
C ILE A 83 -1.45 14.36 -19.66
N GLY A 84 -0.61 15.01 -20.48
CA GLY A 84 0.47 15.88 -20.00
C GLY A 84 -0.05 16.99 -19.07
N TYR A 85 -1.10 17.68 -19.50
CA TYR A 85 -1.75 18.73 -18.70
C TYR A 85 -2.36 18.20 -17.40
N LEU A 86 -2.85 16.96 -17.37
CA LEU A 86 -3.35 16.31 -16.15
C LEU A 86 -2.24 16.08 -15.14
N ASN A 87 -1.03 15.71 -15.60
CA ASN A 87 0.13 15.58 -14.72
C ASN A 87 0.56 16.94 -14.15
N GLU A 88 0.61 17.99 -14.97
CA GLU A 88 0.94 19.34 -14.47
C GLU A 88 -0.08 19.82 -13.44
N ARG A 89 -1.37 19.55 -13.68
CA ARG A 89 -2.42 19.84 -12.71
C ARG A 89 -2.24 19.06 -11.41
N LEU A 90 -1.96 17.76 -11.48
CA LEU A 90 -1.81 16.89 -10.31
C LEU A 90 -0.68 17.34 -9.38
N LYS A 91 0.43 17.86 -9.93
CA LYS A 91 1.56 18.42 -9.14
C LYS A 91 1.14 19.52 -8.19
N LEU A 92 0.17 20.35 -8.56
CA LEU A 92 -0.35 21.43 -7.72
C LEU A 92 -1.00 20.93 -6.42
N PHE A 93 -1.36 19.64 -6.36
CA PHE A 93 -2.09 19.04 -5.25
C PHE A 93 -1.22 18.09 -4.41
N ARG A 94 0.12 18.20 -4.44
CA ARG A 94 1.03 17.31 -3.69
C ARG A 94 0.64 17.15 -2.22
N THR A 95 0.40 18.23 -1.49
CA THR A 95 0.02 18.16 -0.07
C THR A 95 -1.30 17.41 0.16
N HIS A 96 -2.25 17.51 -0.77
CA HIS A 96 -3.51 16.77 -0.70
C HIS A 96 -3.31 15.29 -1.01
N ILE A 97 -2.41 14.95 -1.95
CA ILE A 97 -2.01 13.57 -2.24
C ILE A 97 -1.31 12.96 -1.01
N ASP A 98 -0.38 13.69 -0.38
CA ASP A 98 0.28 13.25 0.86
C ASP A 98 -0.73 12.95 1.97
N LYS A 99 -1.77 13.79 2.11
CA LYS A 99 -2.87 13.56 3.06
C LYS A 99 -3.67 12.30 2.70
N LEU A 100 -4.00 12.11 1.42
CA LEU A 100 -4.72 10.93 0.94
C LEU A 100 -3.91 9.64 1.18
N ASP A 101 -2.60 9.65 0.89
CA ASP A 101 -1.68 8.55 1.19
C ASP A 101 -1.69 8.24 2.70
N LYS A 102 -1.54 9.26 3.56
CA LYS A 102 -1.54 9.08 5.03
C LYS A 102 -2.87 8.51 5.55
N GLU A 103 -4.00 8.97 5.02
CA GLU A 103 -5.32 8.44 5.37
C GLU A 103 -5.48 6.98 4.95
N HIS A 104 -4.98 6.61 3.77
CA HIS A 104 -4.99 5.23 3.29
C HIS A 104 -4.12 4.32 4.17
N ILE A 105 -2.91 4.76 4.52
CA ILE A 105 -2.01 4.04 5.43
C ILE A 105 -2.67 3.85 6.80
N ASN A 106 -3.31 4.90 7.34
CA ASN A 106 -4.05 4.80 8.60
C ASN A 106 -5.21 3.78 8.51
N GLN A 107 -5.94 3.73 7.39
CA GLN A 107 -6.99 2.73 7.18
C GLN A 107 -6.43 1.30 7.17
N MET A 108 -5.32 1.06 6.49
CA MET A 108 -4.67 -0.26 6.47
C MET A 108 -4.17 -0.68 7.85
N VAL A 109 -3.52 0.23 8.58
CA VAL A 109 -3.04 -0.01 9.95
C VAL A 109 -4.20 -0.37 10.87
N ASN A 110 -5.27 0.42 10.88
CA ASN A 110 -6.45 0.15 11.71
C ASN A 110 -7.14 -1.15 11.31
N TYR A 111 -7.21 -1.47 10.01
CA TYR A 111 -7.75 -2.73 9.55
C TYR A 111 -6.96 -3.92 10.11
N VAL A 112 -5.62 -3.92 9.95
CA VAL A 112 -4.77 -5.01 10.45
C VAL A 112 -4.84 -5.11 11.98
N ALA A 113 -4.90 -3.98 12.69
CA ALA A 113 -5.02 -3.94 14.14
C ALA A 113 -6.39 -4.43 14.65
N SER A 114 -7.45 -4.31 13.84
CA SER A 114 -8.81 -4.76 14.19
C SER A 114 -9.03 -6.27 14.10
N LEU A 115 -8.03 -7.01 13.60
CA LEU A 115 -8.11 -8.46 13.49
C LEU A 115 -8.18 -9.11 14.89
N GLU A 116 -9.08 -10.07 15.05
CA GLU A 116 -9.26 -10.78 16.31
C GLU A 116 -8.28 -11.93 16.46
N GLY A 117 -7.81 -12.21 17.68
CA GLY A 117 -6.93 -13.35 17.96
C GLY A 117 -5.51 -13.16 17.40
N MET A 118 -5.06 -11.91 17.32
CA MET A 118 -3.70 -11.60 16.89
C MET A 118 -2.68 -12.11 17.91
N PRO A 119 -1.59 -12.74 17.45
CA PRO A 119 -0.52 -13.18 18.33
C PRO A 119 0.25 -11.99 18.91
N GLU A 120 1.18 -12.26 19.84
CA GLU A 120 2.20 -11.26 20.13
C GLU A 120 3.12 -11.09 18.91
N PHE A 121 3.63 -9.89 18.71
CA PHE A 121 4.61 -9.57 17.68
C PHE A 121 5.99 -9.51 18.29
N GLU A 122 7.01 -9.98 17.58
CA GLU A 122 8.40 -9.82 18.01
C GLU A 122 8.75 -8.34 18.23
N ASN A 123 8.27 -7.46 17.35
CA ASN A 123 8.52 -6.02 17.35
C ASN A 123 7.50 -5.30 16.43
N GLU A 124 7.48 -3.96 16.45
CA GLU A 124 6.64 -3.14 15.58
C GLU A 124 6.88 -3.42 14.09
N LYS A 125 8.14 -3.67 13.70
CA LYS A 125 8.52 -3.96 12.32
C LYS A 125 7.77 -5.18 11.77
N THR A 126 7.54 -6.20 12.60
CA THR A 126 6.73 -7.37 12.22
C THR A 126 5.29 -6.97 11.88
N PHE A 127 4.71 -6.03 12.62
CA PHE A 127 3.38 -5.50 12.30
C PHE A 127 3.37 -4.76 10.96
N VAL A 128 4.42 -3.99 10.65
CA VAL A 128 4.57 -3.31 9.36
C VAL A 128 4.62 -4.29 8.18
N HIS A 129 5.29 -5.44 8.33
CA HIS A 129 5.25 -6.51 7.31
C HIS A 129 3.83 -7.05 7.08
N LEU A 130 2.99 -7.08 8.12
CA LEU A 130 1.60 -7.51 8.01
C LEU A 130 0.73 -6.45 7.34
N VAL A 131 1.01 -5.17 7.58
CA VAL A 131 0.39 -4.05 6.86
C VAL A 131 0.77 -4.11 5.37
N ASP A 132 2.04 -4.33 5.04
CA ASP A 132 2.49 -4.51 3.64
C ASP A 132 1.85 -5.76 3.00
N TYR A 133 1.68 -6.86 3.74
CA TYR A 133 0.91 -8.01 3.28
C TYR A 133 -0.53 -7.61 2.93
N HIS A 134 -1.21 -6.85 3.79
CA HIS A 134 -2.56 -6.38 3.51
C HIS A 134 -2.62 -5.48 2.28
N ASN A 135 -1.66 -4.56 2.12
CA ASN A 135 -1.53 -3.71 0.93
C ASN A 135 -1.40 -4.53 -0.36
N GLN A 136 -0.58 -5.60 -0.34
CA GLN A 136 -0.30 -6.40 -1.54
C GLN A 136 -1.39 -7.43 -1.88
N TYR A 137 -2.00 -8.05 -0.87
CA TYR A 137 -2.86 -9.23 -1.04
C TYR A 137 -4.27 -9.07 -0.48
N ASN A 138 -4.62 -7.89 0.04
CA ASN A 138 -5.90 -7.61 0.70
C ASN A 138 -6.23 -8.66 1.77
N LEU A 139 -5.45 -8.65 2.87
CA LEU A 139 -5.66 -9.53 4.03
C LEU A 139 -7.14 -9.52 4.41
N SER A 140 -7.73 -10.71 4.57
CA SER A 140 -9.14 -10.86 4.93
C SER A 140 -9.33 -11.48 6.31
N LYS A 141 -10.36 -11.04 7.05
CA LYS A 141 -10.78 -11.67 8.31
C LYS A 141 -11.11 -13.14 8.04
N ASN A 142 -10.43 -14.00 8.79
CA ASN A 142 -10.48 -15.45 8.71
C ASN A 142 -9.99 -16.03 7.37
N GLY A 143 -9.29 -15.25 6.55
CA GLY A 143 -8.56 -15.72 5.38
C GLY A 143 -7.33 -16.56 5.75
N LEU A 144 -6.62 -17.06 4.73
CA LEU A 144 -5.49 -17.98 4.90
C LEU A 144 -4.39 -17.38 5.81
N MET A 145 -3.99 -16.14 5.55
CA MET A 145 -2.99 -15.44 6.37
C MET A 145 -3.47 -15.21 7.80
N HIS A 146 -4.72 -14.79 7.98
CA HIS A 146 -5.28 -14.56 9.32
C HIS A 146 -5.32 -15.85 10.16
N ARG A 147 -5.73 -16.96 9.56
CA ARG A 147 -5.71 -18.27 10.24
C ARG A 147 -4.29 -18.74 10.54
N PHE A 148 -3.35 -18.49 9.63
CA PHE A 148 -1.94 -18.83 9.84
C PHE A 148 -1.35 -18.09 11.05
N ILE A 149 -1.51 -16.75 11.12
CA ILE A 149 -0.94 -15.97 12.23
C ILE A 149 -1.61 -16.24 13.57
N LYS A 150 -2.92 -16.59 13.58
CA LYS A 150 -3.64 -17.03 14.80
C LYS A 150 -3.00 -18.25 15.46
N GLY A 151 -2.36 -19.13 14.67
CA GLY A 151 -1.68 -20.31 15.19
C GLY A 151 -0.31 -20.04 15.81
N LYS A 152 0.17 -18.79 15.80
CA LYS A 152 1.48 -18.41 16.34
C LYS A 152 1.35 -17.91 17.76
N LYS A 153 2.34 -18.20 18.60
CA LYS A 153 2.47 -17.56 19.93
C LYS A 153 3.09 -16.18 19.79
N ILE A 154 4.21 -16.12 19.07
CA ILE A 154 4.91 -14.89 18.69
C ILE A 154 5.06 -14.92 17.17
N LEU A 155 4.61 -13.87 16.49
CA LEU A 155 4.77 -13.67 15.07
C LEU A 155 6.07 -12.92 14.80
N LYS A 156 6.83 -13.39 13.80
CA LYS A 156 8.06 -12.77 13.32
C LYS A 156 7.92 -12.29 11.87
N SER A 157 8.77 -11.36 11.45
CA SER A 157 8.83 -10.88 10.07
C SER A 157 9.11 -12.03 9.09
N GLU A 158 9.95 -13.01 9.46
CA GLU A 158 10.27 -14.18 8.64
C GLU A 158 9.07 -15.11 8.45
N ASP A 159 8.15 -15.21 9.42
CA ASP A 159 6.92 -15.99 9.26
C ASP A 159 6.08 -15.44 8.11
N ILE A 160 5.96 -14.11 8.03
CA ILE A 160 5.20 -13.41 6.99
C ILE A 160 5.89 -13.56 5.64
N LEU A 161 7.22 -13.42 5.58
CA LEU A 161 8.01 -13.63 4.37
C LEU A 161 7.83 -15.06 3.83
N ASN A 162 8.02 -16.06 4.69
CA ASN A 162 7.91 -17.47 4.31
C ASN A 162 6.50 -17.81 3.85
N PHE A 163 5.48 -17.27 4.53
CA PHE A 163 4.09 -17.40 4.09
C PHE A 163 3.87 -16.80 2.71
N LYS A 164 4.34 -15.57 2.44
CA LYS A 164 4.22 -14.93 1.12
C LYS A 164 4.83 -15.79 0.02
N LEU A 165 6.07 -16.27 0.24
CA LEU A 165 6.83 -17.07 -0.73
C LEU A 165 6.16 -18.42 -1.04
N LYS A 166 5.59 -19.08 -0.02
CA LYS A 166 5.01 -20.41 -0.15
C LYS A 166 3.56 -20.38 -0.65
N GLU A 167 2.72 -19.58 0.01
CA GLU A 167 1.27 -19.69 -0.10
C GLU A 167 0.69 -18.81 -1.21
N THR A 168 1.34 -17.70 -1.58
CA THR A 168 0.82 -16.79 -2.62
C THR A 168 1.33 -17.16 -4.01
N LYS A 169 0.49 -17.00 -5.03
CA LYS A 169 0.91 -17.17 -6.43
C LYS A 169 2.09 -16.26 -6.78
N TRP A 170 1.99 -14.99 -6.40
CA TRP A 170 3.04 -13.99 -6.65
C TRP A 170 4.36 -14.34 -5.96
N GLY A 171 4.34 -14.86 -4.74
CA GLY A 171 5.56 -15.28 -4.06
C GLY A 171 6.28 -16.45 -4.72
N ARG A 172 5.53 -17.35 -5.38
CA ARG A 172 6.11 -18.45 -6.17
C ARG A 172 6.64 -17.97 -7.53
N GLU A 173 5.94 -17.05 -8.19
CA GLU A 173 6.30 -16.56 -9.53
C GLU A 173 7.35 -15.44 -9.51
N GLN A 174 7.32 -14.59 -8.48
CA GLN A 174 8.15 -13.39 -8.31
C GLN A 174 8.80 -13.34 -6.91
N PRO A 175 9.55 -14.37 -6.49
CA PRO A 175 10.13 -14.44 -5.14
C PRO A 175 11.12 -13.30 -4.86
N GLN A 176 11.80 -12.79 -5.89
CA GLN A 176 12.74 -11.69 -5.74
C GLN A 176 12.04 -10.38 -5.39
N ASP A 177 10.85 -10.13 -5.95
CA ASP A 177 10.04 -8.96 -5.58
C ASP A 177 9.58 -9.05 -4.11
N VAL A 178 9.10 -10.22 -3.68
CA VAL A 178 8.72 -10.44 -2.27
C VAL A 178 9.90 -10.20 -1.32
N LYS A 179 11.09 -10.72 -1.65
CA LYS A 179 12.32 -10.49 -0.86
C LYS A 179 12.76 -9.03 -0.87
N ARG A 180 12.65 -8.34 -2.01
CA ARG A 180 12.94 -6.91 -2.13
C ARG A 180 12.03 -6.10 -1.20
N ARG A 181 10.71 -6.35 -1.23
CA ARG A 181 9.75 -5.66 -0.34
C ARG A 181 10.04 -5.92 1.13
N TYR A 182 10.38 -7.16 1.47
CA TYR A 182 10.83 -7.53 2.81
C TYR A 182 12.06 -6.73 3.23
N ASN A 183 13.12 -6.76 2.42
CA ASN A 183 14.38 -6.06 2.70
C ASN A 183 14.21 -4.54 2.78
N ASN A 184 13.32 -3.96 1.98
CA ASN A 184 13.00 -2.53 2.06
C ASN A 184 12.49 -2.16 3.46
N ILE A 185 11.60 -2.96 4.05
CA ILE A 185 11.11 -2.73 5.41
C ILE A 185 12.23 -2.99 6.42
N GLU A 186 12.95 -4.10 6.30
CA GLU A 186 14.03 -4.46 7.22
C GLU A 186 15.14 -3.40 7.31
N ASN A 187 15.55 -2.86 6.17
CA ASN A 187 16.68 -1.92 6.11
C ASN A 187 16.29 -0.49 6.48
N ASN A 188 15.01 -0.12 6.36
CA ASN A 188 14.52 1.24 6.54
C ASN A 188 13.65 1.42 7.79
N TRP A 189 13.32 0.34 8.50
CA TRP A 189 12.63 0.39 9.78
C TRP A 189 13.61 0.26 10.95
N LYS A 190 14.34 1.36 11.24
CA LYS A 190 15.29 1.48 12.37
C LYS A 190 14.64 2.02 13.62
#